data_AF-A0A4Z0GM31-F1
#
_entry.id   AF-A0A4Z0GM31-F1
#
_cell.length_a   1.000
_cell.length_b   1.000
_cell.length_c   1.000
_cell.angle_alpha   90.00
_cell.angle_beta   90.00
_cell.angle_gamma   90.00
#
_symmetry.space_group_name_H-M   'P 1'
#
loop_
_entity.id
_entity.type
_entity.pdbx_description
1 polymer ?
#
loop_
_entity_poly.entity_id
_entity_poly.type
_entity_poly.pdbx_seq_one_letter_code
_entity_poly.pdbx_strand_id
1 'polypeptide(L)' 'MNWLKRLAAGTSYSFPFQKRCALCRQKKQGMRKYRNDEGKIIFICPTCVEYAERRAFRKL' A
#
# COMPACT_ATOMS: atom_id res chain seq x y z
N MET A 1 18.86 -1.30 -27.71
CA MET A 1 18.54 -0.34 -26.63
C MET A 1 17.77 -1.12 -25.56
N ASN A 2 18.50 -1.71 -24.61
CA ASN A 2 18.00 -2.81 -23.78
C ASN A 2 17.15 -2.36 -22.58
N TRP A 3 15.94 -2.92 -22.55
CA TRP A 3 14.84 -2.77 -21.60
C TRP A 3 15.07 -3.45 -20.23
N LEU A 4 16.27 -3.38 -19.66
CA LEU A 4 16.63 -4.12 -18.45
C LEU A 4 17.25 -3.20 -17.39
N LYS A 5 16.44 -2.29 -16.85
CA LYS A 5 16.80 -1.65 -15.58
C LYS A 5 15.70 -1.87 -14.54
N ARG A 6 16.07 -2.76 -13.62
CA ARG A 6 15.81 -2.66 -12.17
C ARG A 6 14.50 -3.27 -11.68
N LEU A 7 14.48 -4.60 -11.79
CA LEU A 7 14.07 -5.43 -10.66
C LEU A 7 14.93 -5.08 -9.41
N ALA A 8 14.31 -5.19 -8.24
CA ALA A 8 14.90 -5.09 -6.90
C ALA A 8 15.19 -3.67 -6.36
N ALA A 9 14.23 -3.14 -5.61
CA ALA A 9 14.52 -2.50 -4.34
C ALA A 9 13.38 -2.84 -3.37
N GLY A 10 13.60 -3.88 -2.56
CA GLY A 10 12.83 -4.10 -1.35
C GLY A 10 12.83 -2.83 -0.53
N THR A 11 11.66 -2.24 -0.34
CA THR A 11 11.49 -1.10 0.56
C THR A 11 11.12 -1.62 1.93
N SER A 12 12.11 -2.18 2.63
CA SER A 12 12.16 -2.17 4.08
C SER A 12 12.25 -0.71 4.52
N TYR A 13 11.11 -0.10 4.85
CA TYR A 13 11.06 1.20 5.52
C TYR A 13 10.20 1.05 6.78
N SER A 14 10.84 0.62 7.85
CA SER A 14 10.44 0.97 9.21
C SER A 14 10.66 2.47 9.38
N PHE A 15 9.61 3.30 9.58
CA PHE A 15 9.65 4.66 10.19
C PHE A 15 8.25 5.35 10.09
N PRO A 16 7.89 6.30 10.96
CA PRO A 16 6.94 6.13 12.07
C PRO A 16 5.55 6.76 11.84
N PHE A 17 4.51 6.13 12.41
CA PHE A 17 3.24 6.69 12.93
C PHE A 17 2.41 7.74 12.17
N GLN A 18 2.68 8.05 10.90
CA GLN A 18 1.75 8.85 10.10
C GLN A 18 0.87 7.93 9.26
N LYS A 19 -0.46 8.01 9.42
CA LYS A 19 -1.46 7.29 8.61
C LYS A 19 -1.28 7.67 7.13
N ARG A 20 -0.43 6.93 6.42
CA ARG A 20 -0.14 7.07 4.98
C ARG A 20 -0.72 5.86 4.27
N CYS A 21 -1.03 6.02 2.98
CA CYS A 21 -1.47 4.88 2.19
C CYS A 21 -0.34 3.84 2.07
N ALA A 22 -0.62 2.57 2.37
CA ALA A 22 0.36 1.48 2.24
C ALA A 22 0.84 1.25 0.80
N LEU A 23 0.05 1.68 -0.20
CA LEU A 23 0.34 1.50 -1.62
C LEU A 23 1.09 2.69 -2.21
N CYS A 24 0.47 3.87 -2.23
CA CYS A 24 1.08 5.06 -2.84
C CYS A 24 1.91 5.91 -1.89
N ARG A 25 1.92 5.59 -0.58
CA ARG A 25 2.63 6.33 0.49
C ARG A 25 2.23 7.80 0.66
N GLN A 26 1.23 8.26 -0.09
CA GLN A 26 0.70 9.60 0.04
C GLN A 26 -0.25 9.71 1.24
N LYS A 27 -0.27 10.90 1.85
CA LYS A 27 -1.27 11.28 2.84
C LYS A 27 -2.45 11.91 2.11
N LYS A 28 -3.63 11.28 2.21
CA LYS A 28 -4.89 11.74 1.63
C LYS A 28 -5.99 11.68 2.68
N GLN A 29 -7.02 12.49 2.54
CA GLN A 29 -8.22 12.39 3.36
C GLN A 29 -9.08 11.20 2.92
N GLY A 30 -9.92 10.66 3.81
CA GLY A 30 -10.82 9.54 3.49
C GLY A 30 -10.13 8.17 3.32
N MET A 31 -9.06 7.92 4.08
CA MET A 31 -8.41 6.60 4.05
C MET A 31 -9.30 5.52 4.63
N ARG A 32 -9.37 4.38 3.95
CA ARG A 32 -10.07 3.18 4.39
C ARG A 32 -9.09 2.22 5.07
N LYS A 33 -9.58 1.48 6.06
CA LYS A 33 -8.82 0.42 6.73
C LYS A 33 -9.01 -0.88 5.97
N TYR A 34 -7.92 -1.58 5.74
CA TYR A 34 -7.88 -2.90 5.12
C TYR A 34 -7.01 -3.81 5.96
N ARG A 35 -7.21 -5.11 5.80
CA ARG A 35 -6.35 -6.15 6.37
C ARG A 35 -5.53 -6.80 5.25
N ASN A 36 -4.22 -6.84 5.44
CA ASN A 36 -3.33 -7.56 4.54
C ASN A 36 -3.31 -9.07 4.84
N ASP A 37 -2.63 -9.85 4.01
CA ASP A 37 -2.51 -11.31 4.16
C ASP A 37 -1.82 -11.73 5.47
N GLU A 38 -0.91 -10.91 5.97
CA GLU A 38 -0.27 -11.09 7.28
C GLU A 38 -1.21 -10.75 8.46
N GLY A 39 -2.44 -10.35 8.18
CA GLY A 39 -3.43 -9.98 9.18
C GLY A 39 -3.25 -8.57 9.77
N LYS A 40 -2.30 -7.77 9.26
CA LYS A 40 -2.00 -6.40 9.70
C LYS A 40 -3.00 -5.40 9.11
N ILE A 41 -3.35 -4.39 9.91
CA ILE A 41 -4.24 -3.30 9.48
C ILE A 41 -3.41 -2.28 8.71
N ILE A 42 -3.80 -2.02 7.46
CA ILE A 42 -3.20 -1.03 6.58
C ILE A 42 -4.23 0.04 6.19
N PHE A 43 -3.75 1.27 5.98
CA PHE A 43 -4.57 2.36 5.48
C PHE A 43 -4.41 2.48 3.97
N ILE A 44 -5.54 2.58 3.26
CA ILE A 44 -5.57 2.64 1.80
C ILE A 44 -6.37 3.88 1.39
N CYS A 45 -5.81 4.68 0.48
CA CYS A 45 -6.48 5.86 -0.05
C CYS A 45 -7.50 5.45 -1.12
N PRO A 46 -8.54 6.28 -1.40
CA PRO A 46 -9.61 5.93 -2.35
C PRO A 46 -9.08 5.60 -3.75
N THR A 47 -8.02 6.27 -4.20
CA THR A 47 -7.40 6.00 -5.51
C THR A 47 -6.72 4.63 -5.60
N CYS A 48 -6.33 4.05 -4.47
CA CYS A 48 -5.66 2.76 -4.41
C CYS A 48 -6.58 1.63 -3.91
N VAL A 49 -7.87 1.91 -3.67
CA VAL A 49 -8.85 0.91 -3.21
C VAL A 49 -9.04 -0.17 -4.26
N GLU A 50 -9.19 0.20 -5.53
CA GLU A 50 -9.39 -0.78 -6.59
C GLU A 50 -8.17 -1.71 -6.74
N TYR A 51 -6.96 -1.16 -6.60
CA TYR A 51 -5.74 -1.96 -6.57
C TYR A 51 -5.68 -2.89 -5.36
N ALA A 52 -6.17 -2.43 -4.21
CA ALA A 52 -6.23 -3.20 -2.98
C ALA A 52 -7.19 -4.39 -3.09
N GLU A 53 -8.35 -4.17 -3.69
CA GLU A 53 -9.35 -5.21 -3.95
C GLU A 53 -8.82 -6.28 -4.91
N ARG A 54 -8.12 -5.87 -5.97
CA ARG A 54 -7.44 -6.81 -6.91
C ARG A 54 -6.37 -7.65 -6.22
N ARG A 55 -5.69 -7.11 -5.20
CA ARG A 55 -4.71 -7.83 -4.37
C ARG A 55 -5.35 -8.65 -3.24
N ALA A 56 -6.68 -8.77 -3.22
CA ALA A 56 -7.42 -9.53 -2.21
C ALA A 56 -7.26 -9.02 -0.76
N PHE A 57 -6.92 -7.74 -0.56
CA PHE A 57 -6.94 -7.16 0.77
C PHE A 57 -8.38 -7.13 1.30
N ARG A 58 -8.59 -7.61 2.52
CA ARG A 58 -9.94 -7.69 3.12
C ARG A 58 -10.32 -6.33 3.69
N LYS A 59 -11.52 -5.84 3.34
CA LYS A 59 -12.11 -4.65 3.98
C LYS A 59 -12.42 -4.99 5.45
N LEU A 60 -12.11 -4.06 6.35
CA LEU A 60 -12.55 -4.08 7.75
C LEU A 60 -13.69 -3.10 7.94
#